data_AF-A0A8J2UAA9-F1
#
_entry.id   AF-A0A8J2UAA9-F1
#
_cell.length_a   1.000
_cell.length_b   1.000
_cell.length_c   1.000
_cell.angle_alpha   90.00
_cell.angle_beta   90.00
_cell.angle_gamma   90.00
#
_symmetry.space_group_name_H-M   'P 1'
#
loop_
_entity.id
_entity.type
_entity.pdbx_description
1 polymer ?
#
loop_
_entity_poly.entity_id
_entity_poly.type
_entity_poly.pdbx_seq_one_letter_code
_entity_poly.pdbx_strand_id
1 'polypeptide(L)'
;MGAAGLLLAACHSGGHPDDPALLQRVLTDYFDAIGQHDTAKMQALTTNDFILYEDGLIWNNDSAFKNIRRHLPFTVKYTLGNMHSYVDEHSGDCVYTNRADFVFHDSDNVHIEFLETASFRKTAAGWKMNVLHVTEREPRYDTIRYLRDHYAQRLKVFAAEPLVMGRLVFLGNSITELGDWKKLTGDSTAVNRGIAADNSFGVLDRLGEVIARRPRKLFLEIGINDIAQDIPVGVIENNIYSIARLVRAGSPNTSVYVTSILPTNNDVRQEYPELYGKNGIVQRLNYELRLHAMENGFGYIDVWRRVVTADGDLHRRYARPDGLHLNEAGYRVWAELIRNLPH
;
A
#
# COMPACT_ATOMS: atom_id res chain seq x y z
N MET A 1 -10.59 38.74 -4.01
CA MET A 1 -9.54 38.96 -2.99
C MET A 1 -8.83 37.63 -2.80
N GLY A 2 -7.69 37.45 -3.46
CA GLY A 2 -6.93 36.19 -3.45
C GLY A 2 -6.09 36.09 -2.19
N ALA A 3 -6.23 34.96 -1.47
CA ALA A 3 -5.37 34.63 -0.36
C ALA A 3 -3.98 34.28 -0.90
N ALA A 4 -3.00 35.12 -0.55
CA ALA A 4 -1.59 34.88 -0.84
C ALA A 4 -1.14 33.63 -0.07
N GLY A 5 -0.63 32.64 -0.80
CA GLY A 5 0.11 31.53 -0.22
C GLY A 5 1.37 32.07 0.44
N LEU A 6 1.48 31.88 1.75
CA LEU A 6 2.68 32.20 2.51
C LEU A 6 3.76 31.15 2.17
N LEU A 7 4.55 31.40 1.12
CA LEU A 7 5.82 30.70 0.95
C LEU A 7 6.77 31.25 2.02
N LEU A 8 7.06 30.43 3.04
CA LEU A 8 8.15 30.67 3.99
C LEU A 8 9.48 30.57 3.23
N ALA A 9 9.94 31.70 2.68
CA ALA A 9 11.33 31.86 2.31
C ALA A 9 12.14 31.91 3.61
N ALA A 10 12.90 30.85 3.91
CA ALA A 10 13.88 30.89 4.97
C ALA A 10 14.91 31.99 4.64
N CYS A 11 14.96 33.02 5.49
CA CYS A 11 16.00 34.03 5.44
C CYS A 11 17.34 33.36 5.81
N HIS A 12 18.19 33.13 4.82
CA HIS A 12 19.54 32.59 5.04
C HIS A 12 20.45 33.72 5.51
N SER A 13 20.95 33.60 6.73
CA SER A 13 21.94 34.51 7.32
C SER A 13 23.36 34.10 6.94
N GLY A 14 24.00 34.87 6.06
CA GLY A 14 25.39 35.34 6.20
C GLY A 14 26.58 34.38 6.30
N GLY A 15 26.43 33.07 6.12
CA GLY A 15 27.55 32.11 6.08
C GLY A 15 28.10 31.88 4.67
N HIS A 16 29.36 31.43 4.56
CA HIS A 16 29.88 30.95 3.27
C HIS A 16 29.26 29.57 2.98
N PRO A 17 28.61 29.36 1.82
CA PRO A 17 28.04 28.06 1.49
C PRO A 17 29.15 26.99 1.43
N ASP A 18 28.86 25.80 1.98
CA ASP A 18 29.72 24.62 1.89
C ASP A 18 29.75 24.05 0.45
N ASP A 19 30.57 23.03 0.18
CA ASP A 19 30.61 22.38 -1.15
C ASP A 19 29.41 21.43 -1.34
N PRO A 20 28.51 21.68 -2.32
CA PRO A 20 27.39 20.79 -2.61
C PRO A 20 27.79 19.35 -2.97
N ALA A 21 29.02 19.13 -3.43
CA ALA A 21 29.54 17.80 -3.74
C ALA A 21 29.64 16.89 -2.49
N LEU A 22 29.69 17.47 -1.29
CA LEU A 22 29.65 16.72 -0.04
C LEU A 22 28.30 16.02 0.17
N LEU A 23 27.20 16.71 -0.15
CA LEU A 23 25.85 16.15 -0.03
C LEU A 23 25.63 15.02 -1.06
N GLN A 24 26.08 15.26 -2.30
CA GLN A 24 26.04 14.25 -3.36
C GLN A 24 26.80 12.98 -2.96
N ARG A 25 27.95 13.11 -2.29
CA ARG A 25 28.71 11.96 -1.80
C ARG A 25 27.95 11.16 -0.75
N VAL A 26 27.34 11.83 0.23
CA VAL A 26 26.49 11.16 1.24
C VAL A 26 25.35 10.38 0.56
N LEU A 27 24.73 10.97 -0.46
CA LEU A 27 23.68 10.35 -1.27
C LEU A 27 24.16 9.10 -2.00
N THR A 28 25.24 9.20 -2.77
CA THR A 28 25.85 8.06 -3.48
C THR A 28 26.25 6.96 -2.52
N ASP A 29 26.92 7.31 -1.41
CA ASP A 29 27.32 6.33 -0.39
C ASP A 29 26.12 5.60 0.24
N TYR A 30 24.97 6.28 0.37
CA TYR A 30 23.75 5.70 0.93
C TYR A 30 23.10 4.71 -0.04
N PHE A 31 22.98 5.05 -1.32
CA PHE A 31 22.45 4.14 -2.33
C PHE A 31 23.39 2.97 -2.64
N ASP A 32 24.70 3.18 -2.59
CA ASP A 32 25.69 2.09 -2.64
C ASP A 32 25.50 1.14 -1.45
N ALA A 33 25.27 1.67 -0.25
CA ALA A 33 24.99 0.86 0.94
C ALA A 33 23.70 0.04 0.79
N ILE A 34 22.66 0.58 0.15
CA ILE A 34 21.44 -0.17 -0.19
C ILE A 34 21.78 -1.35 -1.11
N GLY A 35 22.52 -1.10 -2.21
CA GLY A 35 22.90 -2.16 -3.16
C GLY A 35 23.84 -3.21 -2.59
N GLN A 36 24.60 -2.86 -1.55
CA GLN A 36 25.47 -3.78 -0.79
C GLN A 36 24.74 -4.45 0.38
N HIS A 37 23.50 -4.06 0.66
CA HIS A 37 22.71 -4.48 1.81
C HIS A 37 23.38 -4.15 3.17
N ASP A 38 24.19 -3.09 3.21
CA ASP A 38 24.95 -2.65 4.39
C ASP A 38 24.14 -1.65 5.22
N THR A 39 23.27 -2.20 6.08
CA THR A 39 22.43 -1.39 6.98
C THR A 39 23.24 -0.58 7.99
N ALA A 40 24.48 -0.99 8.33
CA ALA A 40 25.32 -0.26 9.25
C ALA A 40 25.89 1.00 8.58
N LYS A 41 26.33 0.90 7.32
CA LYS A 41 26.73 2.05 6.51
C LYS A 41 25.57 3.01 6.29
N MET A 42 24.37 2.50 5.98
CA MET A 42 23.17 3.34 5.88
C MET A 42 22.91 4.13 7.17
N GLN A 43 22.97 3.48 8.34
CA GLN A 43 22.78 4.14 9.63
C GLN A 43 23.87 5.18 9.95
N ALA A 44 25.10 4.95 9.49
CA ALA A 44 26.19 5.90 9.68
C ALA A 44 25.98 7.19 8.88
N LEU A 45 25.33 7.11 7.71
CA LEU A 45 25.08 8.23 6.80
C LEU A 45 23.81 9.03 7.13
N THR A 46 22.93 8.48 7.96
CA THR A 46 21.70 9.14 8.39
C THR A 46 21.80 9.67 9.83
N THR A 47 20.91 10.60 10.17
CA THR A 47 20.72 11.04 11.57
C THR A 47 19.87 10.03 12.35
N ASN A 48 19.89 10.14 13.69
CA ASN A 48 19.07 9.27 14.55
C ASN A 48 17.57 9.50 14.38
N ASP A 49 17.20 10.74 14.03
CA ASP A 49 15.85 11.21 13.73
C ASP A 49 15.51 11.12 12.23
N PHE A 50 16.23 10.30 11.47
CA PHE A 50 16.03 10.17 10.02
C PHE A 50 14.62 9.70 9.67
N ILE A 51 14.04 10.37 8.67
CA ILE A 51 12.73 10.05 8.11
C ILE A 51 12.88 9.79 6.61
N LEU A 52 12.44 8.61 6.16
CA LEU A 52 12.15 8.33 4.76
C LEU A 52 10.63 8.46 4.55
N TYR A 53 10.22 9.30 3.60
CA TYR A 53 8.86 9.36 3.10
C TYR A 53 8.81 8.73 1.71
N GLU A 54 8.00 7.69 1.56
CA GLU A 54 7.86 6.96 0.29
C GLU A 54 6.40 6.53 0.14
N ASP A 55 5.75 6.94 -0.95
CA ASP A 55 4.36 6.60 -1.29
C ASP A 55 3.34 6.78 -0.15
N GLY A 56 3.45 7.90 0.59
CA GLY A 56 2.55 8.20 1.71
C GLY A 56 2.88 7.50 3.03
N LEU A 57 3.95 6.70 3.05
CA LEU A 57 4.45 6.01 4.23
C LEU A 57 5.64 6.77 4.82
N ILE A 58 5.72 6.74 6.16
CA ILE A 58 6.83 7.31 6.93
C ILE A 58 7.62 6.16 7.54
N TRP A 59 8.91 6.14 7.25
CA TRP A 59 9.86 5.14 7.69
C TRP A 59 10.98 5.79 8.50
N ASN A 60 11.46 5.11 9.54
CA ASN A 60 12.74 5.38 10.19
C ASN A 60 13.80 4.36 9.74
N ASN A 61 15.05 4.55 10.18
CA ASN A 61 16.17 3.63 9.90
C ASN A 61 15.78 2.16 10.09
N ASP A 62 15.27 1.78 11.27
CA ASP A 62 14.95 0.39 11.58
C ASP A 62 13.89 -0.20 10.64
N SER A 63 12.82 0.54 10.39
CA SER A 63 11.71 0.09 9.53
C SER A 63 12.11 -0.01 8.05
N ALA A 64 12.93 0.93 7.57
CA ALA A 64 13.45 0.90 6.20
C ALA A 64 14.42 -0.29 6.02
N PHE A 65 15.33 -0.50 6.96
CA PHE A 65 16.29 -1.61 6.91
C PHE A 65 15.60 -2.97 7.00
N LYS A 66 14.59 -3.07 7.87
CA LYS A 66 13.74 -4.27 7.95
C LYS A 66 13.02 -4.53 6.62
N ASN A 67 12.54 -3.49 5.95
CA ASN A 67 11.88 -3.62 4.65
C ASN A 67 12.85 -4.12 3.57
N ILE A 68 14.06 -3.55 3.48
CA ILE A 68 15.11 -4.00 2.56
C ILE A 68 15.42 -5.48 2.76
N ARG A 69 15.63 -5.91 4.01
CA ARG A 69 15.95 -7.30 4.34
C ARG A 69 14.87 -8.30 3.94
N ARG A 70 13.59 -7.89 3.93
CA ARG A 70 12.47 -8.76 3.51
C ARG A 70 12.45 -9.04 2.02
N HIS A 71 12.98 -8.13 1.21
CA HIS A 71 13.01 -8.26 -0.23
C HIS A 71 14.31 -8.90 -0.74
N LEU A 72 15.19 -9.35 0.17
CA LEU A 72 16.39 -10.07 -0.19
C LEU A 72 16.06 -11.49 -0.68
N PRO A 73 16.84 -12.01 -1.65
CA PRO A 73 17.92 -11.32 -2.35
C PRO A 73 17.42 -10.46 -3.52
N PHE A 74 17.99 -9.26 -3.67
CA PHE A 74 17.87 -8.46 -4.88
C PHE A 74 19.23 -7.91 -5.29
N THR A 75 19.35 -7.47 -6.53
CA THR A 75 20.42 -6.58 -6.96
C THR A 75 19.81 -5.29 -7.50
N VAL A 76 20.49 -4.18 -7.32
CA VAL A 76 20.05 -2.87 -7.83
C VAL A 76 21.20 -2.16 -8.50
N LYS A 77 20.94 -1.61 -9.68
CA LYS A 77 21.78 -0.57 -10.29
C LYS A 77 21.00 0.73 -10.25
N TYR A 78 21.67 1.83 -9.94
CA TYR A 78 21.00 3.12 -9.92
C TYR A 78 21.79 4.18 -10.69
N THR A 79 21.11 5.26 -11.07
CA THR A 79 21.72 6.42 -11.73
C THR A 79 21.01 7.67 -11.25
N LEU A 80 21.78 8.55 -10.59
CA LEU A 80 21.31 9.87 -10.17
C LEU A 80 21.49 10.86 -11.32
N GLY A 81 20.45 11.66 -11.58
CA GLY A 81 20.44 12.67 -12.64
C GLY A 81 19.73 13.95 -12.20
N ASN A 82 19.87 15.02 -12.99
CA ASN A 82 19.19 16.31 -12.78
C ASN A 82 19.29 16.85 -11.35
N MET A 83 20.46 16.70 -10.72
CA MET A 83 20.66 17.07 -9.33
C MET A 83 20.79 18.59 -9.17
N HIS A 84 19.93 19.15 -8.33
CA HIS A 84 19.98 20.52 -7.86
C HIS A 84 20.21 20.50 -6.36
N SER A 85 21.32 21.10 -5.94
CA SER A 85 21.73 21.10 -4.54
C SER A 85 21.81 22.52 -3.99
N TYR A 86 21.31 22.68 -2.77
CA TYR A 86 21.49 23.87 -1.95
C TYR A 86 22.24 23.47 -0.69
N VAL A 87 23.18 24.29 -0.23
CA VAL A 87 23.93 24.02 0.99
C VAL A 87 24.35 25.33 1.65
N ASP A 88 24.16 25.40 2.95
CA ASP A 88 24.71 26.42 3.82
C ASP A 88 25.64 25.79 4.87
N GLU A 89 26.03 26.54 5.90
CA GLU A 89 26.97 26.06 6.91
C GLU A 89 26.42 24.95 7.83
N HIS A 90 25.11 24.71 7.82
CA HIS A 90 24.42 23.86 8.80
C HIS A 90 23.48 22.83 8.18
N SER A 91 22.96 23.12 7.00
CA SER A 91 21.93 22.37 6.31
C SER A 91 22.15 22.34 4.81
N GLY A 92 21.52 21.40 4.15
CA GLY A 92 21.50 21.35 2.71
C GLY A 92 20.40 20.47 2.20
N ASP A 93 20.07 20.64 0.93
CA ASP A 93 19.00 19.93 0.26
C ASP A 93 19.45 19.53 -1.14
N CYS A 94 19.05 18.34 -1.59
CA CYS A 94 19.24 17.87 -2.95
C CYS A 94 17.90 17.47 -3.53
N VAL A 95 17.53 18.03 -4.68
CA VAL A 95 16.41 17.55 -5.51
C VAL A 95 17.00 16.91 -6.75
N TYR A 96 16.63 15.67 -7.06
CA TYR A 96 17.24 14.92 -8.15
C TYR A 96 16.29 13.83 -8.68
N THR A 97 16.61 13.31 -9.86
CA THR A 97 15.96 12.10 -10.39
C THR A 97 16.83 10.89 -10.11
N ASN A 98 16.24 9.78 -9.69
CA ASN A 98 16.93 8.52 -9.46
C ASN A 98 16.32 7.43 -10.33
N ARG A 99 17.10 6.86 -11.22
CA ARG A 99 16.71 5.69 -12.00
C ARG A 99 17.25 4.45 -11.30
N ALA A 100 16.39 3.51 -10.92
CA ALA A 100 16.80 2.27 -10.27
C ALA A 100 16.31 1.04 -11.04
N ASP A 101 17.24 0.14 -11.38
CA ASP A 101 17.00 -1.13 -12.07
C ASP A 101 17.21 -2.26 -11.06
N PHE A 102 16.11 -2.80 -10.54
CA PHE A 102 16.10 -3.91 -9.58
C PHE A 102 15.97 -5.27 -10.28
N VAL A 103 16.66 -6.28 -9.76
CA VAL A 103 16.50 -7.68 -10.14
C VAL A 103 16.22 -8.48 -8.88
N PHE A 104 15.03 -9.07 -8.78
CA PHE A 104 14.66 -9.98 -7.71
C PHE A 104 14.80 -11.44 -8.19
N HIS A 105 15.05 -12.36 -7.26
CA HIS A 105 15.47 -13.72 -7.57
C HIS A 105 14.50 -14.52 -8.48
N ASP A 106 13.23 -14.13 -8.55
CA ASP A 106 12.16 -14.83 -9.28
C ASP A 106 11.24 -13.89 -10.10
N SER A 107 11.72 -12.71 -10.54
CA SER A 107 10.89 -11.76 -11.30
C SER A 107 11.60 -11.14 -12.51
N ASP A 108 10.81 -10.52 -13.39
CA ASP A 108 11.31 -9.61 -14.42
C ASP A 108 12.14 -8.48 -13.80
N ASN A 109 13.03 -7.88 -14.60
CA ASN A 109 13.76 -6.69 -14.20
C ASN A 109 12.79 -5.53 -13.97
N VAL A 110 12.98 -4.85 -12.84
CA VAL A 110 12.07 -3.83 -12.32
C VAL A 110 12.77 -2.46 -12.46
N HIS A 111 12.43 -1.70 -13.50
CA HIS A 111 12.96 -0.34 -13.79
C HIS A 111 12.10 0.82 -13.22
N ILE A 112 12.59 1.57 -12.22
CA ILE A 112 11.87 2.68 -11.56
C ILE A 112 12.53 4.00 -11.92
N GLU A 113 11.73 5.03 -12.20
CA GLU A 113 12.18 6.41 -12.16
C GLU A 113 11.57 7.13 -10.96
N PHE A 114 12.41 7.62 -10.05
CA PHE A 114 12.01 8.40 -8.91
C PHE A 114 12.33 9.88 -9.11
N LEU A 115 11.46 10.74 -8.57
CA LEU A 115 11.77 12.11 -8.19
C LEU A 115 12.01 12.11 -6.68
N GLU A 116 13.21 12.49 -6.28
CA GLU A 116 13.65 12.40 -4.89
C GLU A 116 14.09 13.77 -4.35
N THR A 117 13.89 13.96 -3.05
CA THR A 117 14.43 15.09 -2.31
C THR A 117 15.07 14.60 -1.03
N ALA A 118 16.33 14.96 -0.80
CA ALA A 118 17.04 14.64 0.41
C ALA A 118 17.41 15.93 1.15
N SER A 119 17.17 15.98 2.46
CA SER A 119 17.64 17.05 3.34
C SER A 119 18.75 16.53 4.24
N PHE A 120 19.71 17.41 4.53
CA PHE A 120 20.93 17.11 5.25
C PHE A 120 21.15 18.08 6.41
N ARG A 121 21.83 17.57 7.44
CA ARG A 121 22.29 18.35 8.59
C ARG A 121 23.80 18.13 8.78
N LYS A 122 24.54 19.21 8.97
CA LYS A 122 25.95 19.14 9.37
C LYS A 122 26.02 18.75 10.84
N THR A 123 26.69 17.65 11.14
CA THR A 123 26.90 17.14 12.50
C THR A 123 28.38 17.16 12.87
N ALA A 124 28.71 16.91 14.14
CA ALA A 124 30.10 16.74 14.56
C ALA A 124 30.82 15.58 13.83
N ALA A 125 30.07 14.59 13.33
CA ALA A 125 30.58 13.47 12.54
C ALA A 125 30.59 13.74 11.02
N GLY A 126 30.24 14.95 10.59
CA GLY A 126 30.10 15.33 9.18
C GLY A 126 28.64 15.47 8.74
N TRP A 127 28.45 15.62 7.43
CA TRP A 127 27.13 15.73 6.80
C TRP A 127 26.37 14.40 6.90
N LYS A 128 25.11 14.48 7.33
CA LYS A 128 24.20 13.34 7.45
C LYS A 128 22.84 13.66 6.86
N MET A 129 22.22 12.68 6.24
CA MET A 129 20.86 12.80 5.72
C MET A 129 19.84 12.67 6.87
N ASN A 130 18.91 13.61 6.96
CA ASN A 130 17.85 13.61 7.97
C ASN A 130 16.44 13.41 7.39
N VAL A 131 16.23 13.73 6.11
CA VAL A 131 15.00 13.39 5.38
C VAL A 131 15.35 12.86 4.00
N LEU A 132 14.64 11.82 3.56
CA LEU A 132 14.59 11.39 2.17
C LEU A 132 13.13 11.27 1.75
N HIS A 133 12.70 12.02 0.74
CA HIS A 133 11.39 11.92 0.14
C HIS A 133 11.53 11.26 -1.23
N VAL A 134 10.78 10.20 -1.47
CA VAL A 134 10.80 9.39 -2.69
C VAL A 134 9.41 9.35 -3.30
N THR A 135 9.32 9.60 -4.59
CA THR A 135 8.08 9.48 -5.36
C THR A 135 8.38 8.92 -6.74
N GLU A 136 7.69 7.87 -7.14
CA GLU A 136 7.78 7.34 -8.50
C GLU A 136 7.20 8.36 -9.52
N ARG A 137 7.95 8.68 -10.57
CA ARG A 137 7.58 9.70 -11.57
C ARG A 137 6.44 9.24 -12.47
N GLU A 138 6.45 7.96 -12.82
CA GLU A 138 5.41 7.31 -13.61
C GLU A 138 4.96 6.06 -12.86
N PRO A 139 3.78 6.07 -12.21
CA PRO A 139 3.31 4.90 -11.49
C PRO A 139 3.25 3.72 -12.47
N ARG A 140 4.02 2.68 -12.18
CA ARG A 140 4.18 1.51 -13.08
C ARG A 140 2.92 0.72 -13.33
N TYR A 141 1.96 0.83 -12.43
CA TYR A 141 0.74 0.06 -12.44
C TYR A 141 -0.43 0.98 -12.69
N ASP A 142 -1.30 0.51 -13.57
CA ASP A 142 -2.47 1.26 -13.95
C ASP A 142 -3.44 1.36 -12.76
N THR A 143 -3.48 2.53 -12.11
CA THR A 143 -4.43 2.84 -11.04
C THR A 143 -5.84 3.12 -11.59
N ILE A 144 -6.06 2.94 -12.90
CA ILE A 144 -7.34 3.18 -13.55
C ILE A 144 -8.37 2.21 -13.00
N ARG A 145 -9.43 2.80 -12.44
CA ARG A 145 -10.61 2.08 -11.99
C ARG A 145 -11.50 1.83 -13.20
N TYR A 146 -11.95 0.59 -13.42
CA TYR A 146 -12.82 0.28 -14.56
C TYR A 146 -14.15 1.07 -14.53
N LEU A 147 -14.63 1.45 -13.34
CA LEU A 147 -15.86 2.21 -13.13
C LEU A 147 -15.60 3.56 -12.42
N ARG A 148 -14.87 4.48 -13.08
CA ARG A 148 -14.46 5.78 -12.49
C ARG A 148 -15.65 6.61 -11.98
N ASP A 149 -16.73 6.68 -12.74
CA ASP A 149 -17.92 7.45 -12.35
C ASP A 149 -18.62 6.84 -11.14
N HIS A 150 -18.72 5.50 -11.09
CA HIS A 150 -19.26 4.79 -9.94
C HIS A 150 -18.41 5.04 -8.69
N TYR A 151 -17.08 4.98 -8.81
CA TYR A 151 -16.17 5.30 -7.72
C TYR A 151 -16.40 6.72 -7.18
N ALA A 152 -16.45 7.73 -8.06
CA ALA A 152 -16.72 9.10 -7.66
C ALA A 152 -18.10 9.28 -7.00
N GLN A 153 -19.13 8.58 -7.50
CA GLN A 153 -20.47 8.59 -6.92
C GLN A 153 -20.50 7.96 -5.52
N ARG A 154 -19.83 6.81 -5.34
CA ARG A 154 -19.74 6.14 -4.04
C ARG A 154 -19.01 6.98 -3.01
N LEU A 155 -17.93 7.68 -3.39
CA LEU A 155 -17.25 8.63 -2.49
C LEU A 155 -18.17 9.78 -2.05
N LYS A 156 -19.02 10.31 -2.95
CA LYS A 156 -20.02 11.33 -2.57
C LYS A 156 -21.03 10.79 -1.57
N VAL A 157 -21.48 9.55 -1.74
CA VAL A 157 -22.37 8.88 -0.76
C VAL A 157 -21.67 8.73 0.59
N PHE A 158 -20.42 8.25 0.62
CA PHE A 158 -19.66 8.09 1.86
C PHE A 158 -19.44 9.42 2.59
N ALA A 159 -19.16 10.50 1.86
CA ALA A 159 -18.98 11.83 2.43
C ALA A 159 -20.28 12.41 3.03
N ALA A 160 -21.44 12.02 2.50
CA ALA A 160 -22.75 12.45 3.00
C ALA A 160 -23.22 11.62 4.22
N GLU A 161 -22.69 10.42 4.41
CA GLU A 161 -23.02 9.57 5.56
C GLU A 161 -22.41 10.12 6.87
N PRO A 162 -23.18 10.19 7.97
CA PRO A 162 -22.65 10.60 9.25
C PRO A 162 -21.40 9.80 9.66
N LEU A 163 -20.38 10.53 10.11
CA LEU A 163 -19.17 9.93 10.64
C LEU A 163 -19.44 9.42 12.05
N VAL A 164 -19.62 8.10 12.18
CA VAL A 164 -19.88 7.42 13.45
C VAL A 164 -18.74 6.47 13.76
N MET A 165 -18.19 6.61 14.96
CA MET A 165 -17.02 5.87 15.42
C MET A 165 -17.34 4.45 15.87
N GLY A 166 -16.34 3.56 15.89
CA GLY A 166 -16.40 2.28 16.61
C GLY A 166 -17.31 1.21 15.99
N ARG A 167 -17.73 1.40 14.74
CA ARG A 167 -18.57 0.43 14.00
C ARG A 167 -17.75 -0.69 13.37
N LEU A 168 -18.44 -1.74 12.92
CA LEU A 168 -17.86 -2.69 11.97
C LEU A 168 -17.79 -2.01 10.60
N VAL A 169 -16.62 -2.02 9.96
CA VAL A 169 -16.43 -1.47 8.62
C VAL A 169 -15.98 -2.57 7.68
N PHE A 170 -16.63 -2.66 6.53
CA PHE A 170 -16.28 -3.56 5.43
C PHE A 170 -15.73 -2.75 4.28
N LEU A 171 -14.46 -2.93 3.93
CA LEU A 171 -13.71 -2.16 2.97
C LEU A 171 -13.26 -3.05 1.81
N GLY A 172 -13.53 -2.64 0.57
CA GLY A 172 -13.12 -3.45 -0.57
C GLY A 172 -13.74 -3.04 -1.90
N ASN A 173 -13.83 -4.01 -2.78
CA ASN A 173 -14.33 -3.89 -4.17
C ASN A 173 -15.86 -4.15 -4.27
N SER A 174 -16.33 -4.61 -5.44
CA SER A 174 -17.73 -4.98 -5.72
C SER A 174 -18.25 -6.11 -4.84
N ILE A 175 -17.43 -7.10 -4.49
CA ILE A 175 -17.81 -8.21 -3.60
C ILE A 175 -18.12 -7.64 -2.21
N THR A 176 -17.38 -6.62 -1.78
CA THR A 176 -17.72 -5.91 -0.55
C THR A 176 -18.96 -5.04 -0.72
N GLU A 177 -19.10 -4.31 -1.83
CA GLU A 177 -20.25 -3.42 -2.06
C GLU A 177 -21.58 -4.17 -2.06
N LEU A 178 -21.62 -5.35 -2.67
CA LEU A 178 -22.83 -6.16 -2.85
C LEU A 178 -23.29 -6.89 -1.57
N GLY A 179 -22.47 -6.88 -0.51
CA GLY A 179 -22.83 -7.48 0.78
C GLY A 179 -23.79 -6.62 1.59
N ASP A 180 -24.93 -7.20 2.01
CA ASP A 180 -25.77 -6.62 3.05
C ASP A 180 -25.18 -6.92 4.44
N TRP A 181 -24.11 -6.21 4.77
CA TRP A 181 -23.31 -6.46 5.97
C TRP A 181 -24.11 -6.31 7.27
N LYS A 182 -25.16 -5.48 7.28
CA LYS A 182 -26.04 -5.34 8.44
C LYS A 182 -26.80 -6.63 8.71
N LYS A 183 -27.43 -7.20 7.67
CA LYS A 183 -28.12 -8.49 7.77
C LYS A 183 -27.14 -9.64 7.99
N LEU A 184 -26.02 -9.65 7.27
CA LEU A 184 -25.01 -10.71 7.34
C LEU A 184 -24.34 -10.76 8.71
N THR A 185 -24.08 -9.64 9.37
CA THR A 185 -23.46 -9.66 10.71
C THR A 185 -24.49 -9.68 11.83
N GLY A 186 -25.74 -9.27 11.58
CA GLY A 186 -26.72 -8.99 12.63
C GLY A 186 -26.46 -7.66 13.35
N ASP A 187 -25.48 -6.87 12.90
CA ASP A 187 -25.17 -5.54 13.42
C ASP A 187 -25.77 -4.48 12.49
N SER A 188 -26.89 -3.88 12.91
CA SER A 188 -27.58 -2.83 12.15
C SER A 188 -26.72 -1.56 11.93
N THR A 189 -25.58 -1.47 12.60
CA THR A 189 -24.66 -0.35 12.57
C THR A 189 -23.40 -0.62 11.76
N ALA A 190 -23.28 -1.81 11.15
CA ALA A 190 -22.22 -2.13 10.19
C ALA A 190 -22.24 -1.14 9.00
N VAL A 191 -21.04 -0.76 8.56
CA VAL A 191 -20.81 0.24 7.52
C VAL A 191 -20.16 -0.42 6.30
N ASN A 192 -20.76 -0.25 5.13
CA ASN A 192 -20.24 -0.75 3.86
C ASN A 192 -19.40 0.33 3.17
N ARG A 193 -18.13 0.05 2.92
CA ARG A 193 -17.13 0.85 2.20
C ARG A 193 -16.59 0.11 0.98
N GLY A 194 -17.41 -0.76 0.40
CA GLY A 194 -17.18 -1.38 -0.90
C GLY A 194 -17.47 -0.42 -2.04
N ILE A 195 -16.61 -0.46 -3.07
CA ILE A 195 -16.81 0.23 -4.34
C ILE A 195 -16.52 -0.76 -5.48
N ALA A 196 -17.46 -0.94 -6.40
CA ALA A 196 -17.30 -1.83 -7.54
C ALA A 196 -16.12 -1.42 -8.41
N ALA A 197 -15.38 -2.43 -8.90
CA ALA A 197 -14.15 -2.29 -9.67
C ALA A 197 -12.98 -1.56 -8.95
N ASP A 198 -13.07 -1.31 -7.65
CA ASP A 198 -11.96 -0.73 -6.89
C ASP A 198 -10.79 -1.71 -6.78
N ASN A 199 -9.57 -1.19 -6.81
CA ASN A 199 -8.33 -1.96 -6.67
C ASN A 199 -7.58 -1.49 -5.41
N SER A 200 -6.42 -2.09 -5.10
CA SER A 200 -5.70 -1.79 -3.86
C SER A 200 -5.23 -0.32 -3.78
N PHE A 201 -4.86 0.28 -4.91
CA PHE A 201 -4.52 1.70 -5.01
C PHE A 201 -5.72 2.60 -4.71
N GLY A 202 -6.88 2.30 -5.30
CA GLY A 202 -8.08 3.09 -5.09
C GLY A 202 -8.62 3.00 -3.66
N VAL A 203 -8.34 1.90 -2.94
CA VAL A 203 -8.57 1.79 -1.49
C VAL A 203 -7.61 2.67 -0.69
N LEU A 204 -6.31 2.70 -1.04
CA LEU A 204 -5.32 3.58 -0.40
C LEU A 204 -5.73 5.06 -0.49
N ASP A 205 -6.13 5.51 -1.69
CA ASP A 205 -6.52 6.91 -1.96
C ASP A 205 -7.64 7.42 -1.04
N ARG A 206 -8.58 6.53 -0.66
CA ARG A 206 -9.77 6.87 0.14
C ARG A 206 -9.67 6.42 1.60
N LEU A 207 -8.52 5.92 2.02
CA LEU A 207 -8.35 5.28 3.32
C LEU A 207 -8.58 6.24 4.49
N GLY A 208 -8.30 7.54 4.29
CA GLY A 208 -8.45 8.57 5.32
C GLY A 208 -9.85 8.63 5.94
N GLU A 209 -10.92 8.44 5.15
CA GLU A 209 -12.30 8.44 5.66
C GLU A 209 -12.58 7.22 6.55
N VAL A 210 -12.02 6.05 6.20
CA VAL A 210 -12.15 4.82 6.98
C VAL A 210 -11.39 4.94 8.30
N ILE A 211 -10.17 5.50 8.26
CA ILE A 211 -9.38 5.78 9.47
C ILE A 211 -10.12 6.74 10.39
N ALA A 212 -10.70 7.80 9.83
CA ALA A 212 -11.45 8.79 10.58
C ALA A 212 -12.63 8.16 11.34
N ARG A 213 -13.24 7.07 10.84
CA ARG A 213 -14.32 6.32 11.53
C ARG A 213 -13.87 5.48 12.72
N ARG A 214 -12.58 5.37 12.98
CA ARG A 214 -12.01 4.54 14.06
C ARG A 214 -12.76 3.21 14.28
N PRO A 215 -12.78 2.31 13.28
CA PRO A 215 -13.60 1.10 13.33
C PRO A 215 -13.26 0.27 14.57
N ARG A 216 -14.24 -0.43 15.15
CA ARG A 216 -13.91 -1.45 16.15
C ARG A 216 -13.23 -2.64 15.47
N LYS A 217 -13.78 -3.07 14.33
CA LYS A 217 -13.18 -4.06 13.44
C LYS A 217 -13.30 -3.57 11.99
N LEU A 218 -12.22 -3.69 11.25
CA LEU A 218 -12.15 -3.43 9.82
C LEU A 218 -11.94 -4.75 9.08
N PHE A 219 -12.80 -5.07 8.14
CA PHE A 219 -12.67 -6.22 7.24
C PHE A 219 -12.27 -5.69 5.85
N LEU A 220 -11.09 -6.08 5.38
CA LEU A 220 -10.56 -5.72 4.07
C LEU A 220 -10.62 -6.92 3.12
N GLU A 221 -11.20 -6.74 1.94
CA GLU A 221 -11.13 -7.69 0.82
C GLU A 221 -10.86 -6.89 -0.47
N ILE A 222 -9.65 -7.02 -1.03
CA ILE A 222 -9.21 -6.25 -2.20
C ILE A 222 -8.05 -6.98 -2.90
N GLY A 223 -7.97 -6.92 -4.23
CA GLY A 223 -6.86 -7.52 -4.99
C GLY A 223 -7.29 -8.22 -6.28
N ILE A 224 -8.55 -8.64 -6.41
CA ILE A 224 -9.00 -9.35 -7.62
C ILE A 224 -8.94 -8.45 -8.87
N ASN A 225 -9.28 -7.16 -8.73
CA ASN A 225 -9.19 -6.21 -9.83
C ASN A 225 -7.73 -5.85 -10.17
N ASP A 226 -6.84 -5.85 -9.17
CA ASP A 226 -5.40 -5.70 -9.42
C ASP A 226 -4.86 -6.89 -10.24
N ILE A 227 -5.30 -8.11 -9.93
CA ILE A 227 -4.97 -9.33 -10.70
C ILE A 227 -5.54 -9.26 -12.13
N ALA A 228 -6.76 -8.74 -12.29
CA ALA A 228 -7.37 -8.49 -13.61
C ALA A 228 -6.50 -7.55 -14.46
N GLN A 229 -5.84 -6.58 -13.83
CA GLN A 229 -4.92 -5.61 -14.44
C GLN A 229 -3.48 -6.09 -14.58
N ASP A 230 -3.20 -7.36 -14.29
CA ASP A 230 -1.86 -7.95 -14.32
C ASP A 230 -0.85 -7.24 -13.40
N ILE A 231 -1.33 -6.65 -12.30
CA ILE A 231 -0.47 -6.08 -11.27
C ILE A 231 0.26 -7.24 -10.55
N PRO A 232 1.59 -7.16 -10.38
CA PRO A 232 2.37 -8.20 -9.71
C PRO A 232 1.93 -8.42 -8.26
N VAL A 233 1.91 -9.69 -7.84
CA VAL A 233 1.50 -10.11 -6.48
C VAL A 233 2.20 -9.31 -5.38
N GLY A 234 3.52 -9.08 -5.53
CA GLY A 234 4.32 -8.32 -4.56
C GLY A 234 3.84 -6.89 -4.34
N VAL A 235 3.26 -6.27 -5.37
CA VAL A 235 2.71 -4.91 -5.29
C VAL A 235 1.36 -4.92 -4.59
N ILE A 236 0.51 -5.88 -4.95
CA ILE A 236 -0.83 -6.05 -4.37
C ILE A 236 -0.70 -6.31 -2.86
N GLU A 237 0.17 -7.24 -2.46
CA GLU A 237 0.37 -7.55 -1.05
C GLU A 237 0.94 -6.35 -0.28
N ASN A 238 1.88 -5.61 -0.86
CA ASN A 238 2.46 -4.43 -0.22
C ASN A 238 1.40 -3.34 -0.03
N ASN A 239 0.52 -3.11 -1.00
CA ASN A 239 -0.60 -2.19 -0.84
C ASN A 239 -1.55 -2.63 0.30
N ILE A 240 -1.88 -3.92 0.38
CA ILE A 240 -2.70 -4.48 1.47
C ILE A 240 -2.01 -4.30 2.83
N TYR A 241 -0.71 -4.56 2.91
CA TYR A 241 0.10 -4.34 4.11
C TYR A 241 0.11 -2.87 4.52
N SER A 242 0.27 -1.96 3.55
CA SER A 242 0.24 -0.51 3.75
C SER A 242 -1.13 -0.06 4.26
N ILE A 243 -2.23 -0.54 3.68
CA ILE A 243 -3.59 -0.26 4.17
C ILE A 243 -3.71 -0.66 5.64
N ALA A 244 -3.30 -1.89 6.00
CA ALA A 244 -3.38 -2.37 7.37
C ALA A 244 -2.53 -1.53 8.34
N ARG A 245 -1.30 -1.17 7.96
CA ARG A 245 -0.39 -0.36 8.78
C ARG A 245 -0.90 1.07 8.96
N LEU A 246 -1.39 1.71 7.90
CA LEU A 246 -1.96 3.06 7.93
C LEU A 246 -3.21 3.10 8.82
N VAL A 247 -4.08 2.09 8.75
CA VAL A 247 -5.24 1.99 9.64
C VAL A 247 -4.82 1.86 11.09
N ARG A 248 -3.83 1.03 11.40
CA ARG A 248 -3.32 0.89 12.78
C ARG A 248 -2.67 2.17 13.29
N ALA A 249 -1.93 2.87 12.44
CA ALA A 249 -1.30 4.14 12.81
C ALA A 249 -2.35 5.22 13.10
N GLY A 250 -3.35 5.37 12.23
CA GLY A 250 -4.39 6.40 12.36
C GLY A 250 -5.55 6.03 13.30
N SER A 251 -5.75 4.74 13.57
CA SER A 251 -6.76 4.21 14.48
C SER A 251 -6.22 3.02 15.29
N PRO A 252 -5.42 3.27 16.34
CA PRO A 252 -4.69 2.22 17.08
C PRO A 252 -5.56 1.15 17.75
N ASN A 253 -6.83 1.45 18.03
CA ASN A 253 -7.78 0.51 18.65
C ASN A 253 -8.58 -0.31 17.62
N THR A 254 -8.33 -0.12 16.33
CA THR A 254 -9.01 -0.89 15.27
C THR A 254 -8.36 -2.26 15.10
N SER A 255 -9.16 -3.31 15.24
CA SER A 255 -8.75 -4.66 14.83
C SER A 255 -8.91 -4.81 13.31
N VAL A 256 -7.79 -4.92 12.59
CA VAL A 256 -7.79 -5.10 11.14
C VAL A 256 -7.80 -6.58 10.79
N TYR A 257 -8.71 -6.98 9.91
CA TYR A 257 -8.80 -8.32 9.35
C TYR A 257 -8.73 -8.27 7.83
N VAL A 258 -7.76 -8.96 7.25
CA VAL A 258 -7.66 -9.16 5.80
C VAL A 258 -8.34 -10.47 5.46
N THR A 259 -9.31 -10.41 4.56
CA THR A 259 -10.01 -11.57 4.02
C THR A 259 -9.25 -12.08 2.81
N SER A 260 -9.11 -13.40 2.70
CA SER A 260 -8.59 -14.06 1.50
C SER A 260 -9.29 -13.56 0.25
N ILE A 261 -8.53 -13.31 -0.81
CA ILE A 261 -9.05 -12.95 -2.13
C ILE A 261 -9.79 -14.16 -2.68
N LEU A 262 -10.99 -13.91 -3.21
CA LEU A 262 -11.83 -14.97 -3.74
C LEU A 262 -11.39 -15.35 -5.16
N PRO A 263 -11.47 -16.64 -5.53
CA PRO A 263 -11.17 -17.07 -6.89
C PRO A 263 -12.35 -16.72 -7.82
N THR A 264 -12.16 -16.94 -9.11
CA THR A 264 -13.24 -16.91 -10.11
C THR A 264 -13.67 -18.32 -10.48
N ASN A 265 -14.86 -18.45 -11.05
CA ASN A 265 -15.33 -19.69 -11.67
C ASN A 265 -14.92 -19.69 -13.16
N ASN A 266 -13.98 -20.55 -13.53
CA ASN A 266 -13.47 -20.62 -14.89
C ASN A 266 -14.47 -21.23 -15.91
N ASP A 267 -15.58 -21.83 -15.46
CA ASP A 267 -16.64 -22.34 -16.36
C ASP A 267 -17.33 -21.20 -17.13
N VAL A 268 -17.35 -19.99 -16.58
CA VAL A 268 -17.98 -18.79 -17.16
C VAL A 268 -16.98 -17.71 -17.57
N ARG A 269 -15.80 -18.15 -18.03
CA ARG A 269 -14.65 -17.33 -18.44
C ARG A 269 -14.92 -16.17 -19.42
N GLN A 270 -16.08 -16.13 -20.08
CA GLN A 270 -16.41 -15.07 -21.04
C GLN A 270 -16.86 -13.76 -20.38
N GLU A 271 -17.33 -13.83 -19.13
CA GLU A 271 -17.80 -12.63 -18.39
C GLU A 271 -16.63 -11.76 -17.91
N TYR A 272 -15.51 -12.40 -17.53
CA TYR A 272 -14.28 -11.74 -17.07
C TYR A 272 -13.04 -12.43 -17.69
N PRO A 273 -12.81 -12.26 -19.00
CA PRO A 273 -11.71 -12.93 -19.71
C PRO A 273 -10.33 -12.61 -19.14
N GLU A 274 -10.14 -11.41 -18.59
CA GLU A 274 -8.91 -10.94 -17.95
C GLU A 274 -8.58 -11.65 -16.64
N LEU A 275 -9.54 -12.37 -16.05
CA LEU A 275 -9.35 -13.18 -14.84
C LEU A 275 -9.24 -14.68 -15.12
N TYR A 276 -9.48 -15.10 -16.37
CA TYR A 276 -9.44 -16.51 -16.73
C TYR A 276 -8.05 -17.12 -16.50
N GLY A 277 -8.01 -18.24 -15.78
CA GLY A 277 -6.76 -18.95 -15.47
C GLY A 277 -5.88 -18.27 -14.41
N LYS A 278 -6.32 -17.16 -13.79
CA LYS A 278 -5.54 -16.44 -12.76
C LYS A 278 -5.77 -16.94 -11.33
N ASN A 279 -6.54 -18.01 -11.11
CA ASN A 279 -6.78 -18.57 -9.77
C ASN A 279 -5.50 -19.07 -9.07
N GLY A 280 -4.46 -19.46 -9.81
CA GLY A 280 -3.14 -19.74 -9.24
C GLY A 280 -2.47 -18.50 -8.65
N ILE A 281 -2.68 -17.32 -9.26
CA ILE A 281 -2.19 -16.03 -8.75
C ILE A 281 -2.95 -15.66 -7.47
N VAL A 282 -4.28 -15.85 -7.46
CA VAL A 282 -5.11 -15.67 -6.25
C VAL A 282 -4.60 -16.55 -5.10
N GLN A 283 -4.31 -17.83 -5.38
CA GLN A 283 -3.77 -18.76 -4.38
C GLN A 283 -2.40 -18.30 -3.85
N ARG A 284 -1.51 -17.83 -4.72
CA ARG A 284 -0.20 -17.29 -4.32
C ARG A 284 -0.37 -16.06 -3.42
N LEU A 285 -1.19 -15.09 -3.82
CA LEU A 285 -1.44 -13.89 -3.02
C LEU A 285 -2.04 -14.25 -1.64
N ASN A 286 -3.00 -15.16 -1.59
CA ASN A 286 -3.58 -15.64 -0.33
C ASN A 286 -2.56 -16.31 0.59
N TYR A 287 -1.60 -17.05 0.02
CA TYR A 287 -0.51 -17.65 0.78
C TYR A 287 0.35 -16.58 1.44
N GLU A 288 0.79 -15.56 0.70
CA GLU A 288 1.64 -14.48 1.24
C GLU A 288 0.90 -13.67 2.32
N LEU A 289 -0.35 -13.27 2.04
CA LEU A 289 -1.18 -12.54 2.99
C LEU A 289 -1.36 -13.29 4.31
N ARG A 290 -1.53 -14.61 4.25
CA ARG A 290 -1.63 -15.45 5.45
C ARG A 290 -0.30 -15.57 6.17
N LEU A 291 0.80 -15.77 5.44
CA LEU A 291 2.14 -15.95 5.99
C LEU A 291 2.59 -14.70 6.76
N HIS A 292 2.32 -13.51 6.21
CA HIS A 292 2.82 -12.25 6.76
C HIS A 292 1.78 -11.46 7.58
N ALA A 293 0.65 -12.07 7.94
CA ALA A 293 -0.44 -11.42 8.66
C ALA A 293 -0.01 -10.82 10.01
N MET A 294 0.63 -11.64 10.85
CA MET A 294 1.07 -11.21 12.19
C MET A 294 2.11 -10.09 12.11
N GLU A 295 3.06 -10.19 11.19
CA GLU A 295 4.12 -9.21 11.04
C GLU A 295 3.63 -7.85 10.54
N ASN A 296 2.53 -7.84 9.79
CA ASN A 296 1.87 -6.63 9.30
C ASN A 296 0.72 -6.18 10.21
N GLY A 297 0.41 -6.97 11.24
CA GLY A 297 -0.53 -6.64 12.32
C GLY A 297 -1.99 -6.71 11.94
N PHE A 298 -2.37 -7.65 11.09
CA PHE A 298 -3.77 -7.96 10.81
C PHE A 298 -4.09 -9.42 11.10
N GLY A 299 -5.36 -9.73 11.38
CA GLY A 299 -5.85 -11.09 11.37
C GLY A 299 -6.19 -11.54 9.96
N TYR A 300 -5.94 -12.80 9.61
CA TYR A 300 -6.30 -13.35 8.30
C TYR A 300 -7.60 -14.18 8.38
N ILE A 301 -8.55 -13.92 7.49
CA ILE A 301 -9.82 -14.67 7.37
C ILE A 301 -9.82 -15.47 6.08
N ASP A 302 -9.79 -16.79 6.20
CA ASP A 302 -9.67 -17.70 5.06
C ASP A 302 -11.05 -18.14 4.51
N VAL A 303 -11.70 -17.23 3.76
CA VAL A 303 -12.96 -17.52 3.06
C VAL A 303 -12.71 -18.42 1.86
N TRP A 304 -11.59 -18.21 1.15
CA TRP A 304 -11.19 -18.92 -0.07
C TRP A 304 -11.27 -20.43 0.13
N ARG A 305 -10.67 -20.99 1.20
CA ARG A 305 -10.70 -22.43 1.48
C ARG A 305 -12.10 -23.02 1.69
N ARG A 306 -13.12 -22.20 1.93
CA ARG A 306 -14.50 -22.64 2.17
C ARG A 306 -15.36 -22.58 0.92
N VAL A 307 -14.93 -21.86 -0.11
CA VAL A 307 -15.72 -21.58 -1.32
C VAL A 307 -15.16 -22.20 -2.60
N VAL A 308 -13.96 -22.77 -2.55
CA VAL A 308 -13.29 -23.37 -3.72
C VAL A 308 -13.77 -24.79 -4.06
N THR A 309 -13.58 -25.18 -5.33
CA THR A 309 -13.56 -26.58 -5.79
C THR A 309 -12.21 -27.23 -5.48
N ALA A 310 -12.06 -28.52 -5.81
CA ALA A 310 -10.78 -29.22 -5.70
C ALA A 310 -9.69 -28.59 -6.60
N ASP A 311 -10.10 -27.99 -7.72
CA ASP A 311 -9.21 -27.37 -8.71
C ASP A 311 -8.85 -25.91 -8.36
N GLY A 312 -9.36 -25.37 -7.24
CA GLY A 312 -9.08 -24.01 -6.78
C GLY A 312 -9.99 -22.92 -7.35
N ASP A 313 -11.02 -23.31 -8.12
CA ASP A 313 -12.00 -22.38 -8.72
C ASP A 313 -13.13 -22.05 -7.76
N LEU A 314 -13.80 -20.90 -7.94
CA LEU A 314 -14.98 -20.57 -7.16
C LEU A 314 -16.11 -21.55 -7.47
N HIS A 315 -16.50 -22.34 -6.47
CA HIS A 315 -17.52 -23.35 -6.66
C HIS A 315 -18.87 -22.69 -6.99
N ARG A 316 -19.50 -23.12 -8.09
CA ARG A 316 -20.81 -22.62 -8.57
C ARG A 316 -21.92 -22.50 -7.51
N ARG A 317 -21.86 -23.29 -6.42
CA ARG A 317 -22.82 -23.23 -5.31
C ARG A 317 -22.76 -21.90 -4.55
N TYR A 318 -21.63 -21.21 -4.61
CA TYR A 318 -21.36 -19.94 -3.94
C TYR A 318 -21.24 -18.75 -4.89
N ALA A 319 -21.11 -19.00 -6.19
CA ALA A 319 -21.00 -17.97 -7.21
C ALA A 319 -22.37 -17.49 -7.70
N ARG A 320 -22.42 -16.24 -8.16
CA ARG A 320 -23.44 -15.74 -9.08
C ARG A 320 -23.20 -16.31 -10.48
N PRO A 321 -24.16 -16.17 -11.42
CA PRO A 321 -23.97 -16.61 -12.80
C PRO A 321 -22.74 -16.00 -13.49
N ASP A 322 -22.29 -14.82 -13.05
CA ASP A 322 -21.10 -14.14 -13.56
C ASP A 322 -19.76 -14.80 -13.18
N GLY A 323 -19.78 -15.75 -12.22
CA GLY A 323 -18.61 -16.49 -11.78
C GLY A 323 -17.58 -15.73 -10.94
N LEU A 324 -17.77 -14.43 -10.70
CA LEU A 324 -16.87 -13.60 -9.90
C LEU A 324 -17.50 -13.27 -8.54
N HIS A 325 -18.76 -12.88 -8.55
CA HIS A 325 -19.43 -12.38 -7.34
C HIS A 325 -20.05 -13.52 -6.54
N LEU A 326 -20.10 -13.32 -5.21
CA LEU A 326 -20.79 -14.26 -4.32
C LEU A 326 -22.32 -14.16 -4.45
N ASN A 327 -22.97 -15.32 -4.38
CA ASN A 327 -24.39 -15.43 -4.11
C ASN A 327 -24.65 -15.46 -2.58
N GLU A 328 -25.90 -15.60 -2.16
CA GLU A 328 -26.27 -15.63 -0.73
C GLU A 328 -25.53 -16.71 0.07
N ALA A 329 -25.38 -17.92 -0.49
CA ALA A 329 -24.69 -19.01 0.19
C ALA A 329 -23.20 -18.70 0.38
N GLY A 330 -22.57 -18.04 -0.60
CA GLY A 330 -21.20 -17.55 -0.50
C GLY A 330 -21.03 -16.51 0.60
N TYR A 331 -21.89 -15.49 0.64
CA TYR A 331 -21.85 -14.48 1.70
C TYR A 331 -22.11 -15.06 3.09
N ARG A 332 -22.94 -16.10 3.21
CA ARG A 332 -23.19 -16.76 4.49
C ARG A 332 -21.92 -17.42 5.05
N VAL A 333 -21.12 -18.06 4.21
CA VAL A 333 -19.82 -18.64 4.60
C VAL A 333 -18.89 -17.55 5.13
N TRP A 334 -18.79 -16.41 4.45
CA TRP A 334 -17.96 -15.31 4.91
C TRP A 334 -18.46 -14.74 6.25
N ALA A 335 -19.77 -14.52 6.37
CA ALA A 335 -20.39 -14.02 7.60
C ALA A 335 -20.16 -14.94 8.80
N GLU A 336 -20.24 -16.26 8.62
CA GLU A 336 -19.97 -17.25 9.66
C GLU A 336 -18.54 -17.13 10.20
N LEU A 337 -17.54 -16.96 9.33
CA LEU A 337 -16.15 -16.79 9.74
C LEU A 337 -15.95 -15.51 10.56
N ILE A 338 -16.59 -14.41 10.15
CA ILE A 338 -16.49 -13.12 10.87
C ILE A 338 -17.14 -13.19 12.25
N ARG A 339 -18.30 -13.85 12.38
CA ARG A 339 -19.02 -13.99 13.65
C ARG A 339 -18.23 -14.79 14.69
N ASN A 340 -17.34 -15.68 14.25
CA ASN A 340 -16.49 -16.50 15.13
C ASN A 340 -15.23 -15.77 15.61
N LEU A 341 -14.99 -14.51 15.19
CA LEU A 341 -13.84 -13.75 15.63
C LEU A 341 -14.02 -13.24 17.06
N PRO A 342 -12.95 -13.23 17.88
CA PRO A 342 -12.99 -12.73 19.25
C PRO A 342 -13.51 -11.30 19.32
N HIS A 343 -14.34 -10.99 20.31
CA HIS A 343 -15.19 -9.79 20.37
C HIS A 343 -14.45 -8.45 20.40
#